data_AF-A0A1Y1W2E6-F1
#
_entry.id   AF-A0A1Y1W2E6-F1
#
_cell.length_a   1.000
_cell.length_b   1.000
_cell.length_c   1.000
_cell.angle_alpha   90.00
_cell.angle_beta   90.00
_cell.angle_gamma   90.00
#
_symmetry.space_group_name_H-M   'P 1'
#
loop_
_entity.id
_entity.type
_entity.pdbx_description
1 polymer ?
#
loop_
_entity_poly.entity_id
_entity_poly.type
_entity_poly.pdbx_seq_one_letter_code
_entity_poly.pdbx_strand_id
1 'polypeptide(L)'
;MYPFANTVKSQTFRLTSFDAIVSHINTSFVAFYKNNTSDGEDFASDDIITAAFYKALVHFPIMAGELVQRNDGRFEIVVDKPKLNMPNYRMSITDDVHFGPVQSAKFSPPAWPKGLATAGAIAVANPQSNQLHLMHAHVVRFKENSGAAFFVNITHVVGDASCCRAFVQVWANYMRELKIGRAAVKLPLLFGRAVFQKCIPSERMPLDDMAHAFLTQPNPKAEKFARLSSNDCSMLVLKRYNSIVTVAVGYSE
;
A
#
# COMPACT_ATOMS: atom_id res chain seq x y z
N MET A 1 -19.56 5.39 -11.28
CA MET A 1 -18.64 4.38 -11.85
C MET A 1 -17.25 5.01 -11.92
N TYR A 2 -16.27 4.48 -11.20
CA TYR A 2 -14.99 5.17 -10.98
C TYR A 2 -14.19 5.38 -12.29
N PRO A 3 -13.57 6.55 -12.52
CA PRO A 3 -12.78 6.84 -13.72
C PRO A 3 -11.73 5.75 -14.04
N PHE A 4 -11.16 5.13 -12.99
CA PHE A 4 -10.15 4.09 -13.09
C PHE A 4 -10.57 2.89 -13.95
N ALA A 5 -11.76 2.33 -13.71
CA ALA A 5 -12.23 1.12 -14.39
C ALA A 5 -12.36 1.31 -15.91
N ASN A 6 -12.61 2.53 -16.35
CA ASN A 6 -12.71 2.85 -17.78
C ASN A 6 -11.33 2.94 -18.44
N THR A 7 -10.32 3.42 -17.71
CA THR A 7 -8.97 3.67 -18.22
C THR A 7 -8.00 2.49 -18.10
N VAL A 8 -8.23 1.58 -17.14
CA VAL A 8 -7.34 0.45 -16.89
C VAL A 8 -7.37 -0.54 -18.06
N LYS A 9 -6.21 -1.13 -18.36
CA LYS A 9 -6.04 -2.19 -19.36
C LYS A 9 -5.77 -3.51 -18.65
N SER A 10 -6.30 -4.61 -19.18
CA SER A 10 -5.91 -5.93 -18.71
C SER A 10 -4.42 -6.14 -18.99
N GLN A 11 -3.67 -6.59 -18.00
CA GLN A 11 -2.23 -6.81 -18.09
C GLN A 11 -1.73 -7.70 -16.95
N THR A 12 -0.59 -8.32 -17.16
CA THR A 12 0.04 -9.22 -16.18
C THR A 12 1.42 -8.70 -15.81
N PHE A 13 1.67 -8.58 -14.51
CA PHE A 13 2.96 -8.23 -13.94
C PHE A 13 3.65 -9.49 -13.42
N ARG A 14 4.66 -9.97 -14.16
CA ARG A 14 5.47 -11.10 -13.70
C ARG A 14 6.31 -10.69 -12.50
N LEU A 15 6.28 -11.51 -11.46
CA LEU A 15 7.02 -11.28 -10.24
C LEU A 15 8.33 -12.08 -10.23
N THR A 16 9.30 -11.58 -9.48
CA THR A 16 10.57 -12.24 -9.21
C THR A 16 10.45 -13.18 -8.01
N SER A 17 11.45 -14.02 -7.79
CA SER A 17 11.51 -14.87 -6.58
C SER A 17 11.56 -14.05 -5.30
N PHE A 18 12.18 -12.86 -5.33
CA PHE A 18 12.22 -11.96 -4.18
C PHE A 18 10.82 -11.50 -3.76
N ASP A 19 9.96 -11.19 -4.73
CA ASP A 19 8.58 -10.78 -4.47
C ASP A 19 7.74 -11.89 -3.86
N ALA A 20 8.01 -13.14 -4.25
CA ALA A 20 7.38 -14.30 -3.66
C ALA A 20 7.70 -14.38 -2.16
N ILE A 21 8.97 -14.16 -1.79
CA ILE A 21 9.44 -14.18 -0.40
C ILE A 21 8.71 -13.13 0.43
N VAL A 22 8.55 -11.91 -0.08
CA VAL A 22 7.90 -10.80 0.64
C VAL A 22 6.39 -10.72 0.41
N SER A 23 5.79 -11.68 -0.31
CA SER A 23 4.37 -11.61 -0.70
C SER A 23 3.37 -11.67 0.45
N HIS A 24 3.82 -12.11 1.62
CA HIS A 24 3.00 -12.27 2.82
C HIS A 24 3.08 -11.07 3.77
N ILE A 25 3.91 -10.07 3.49
CA ILE A 25 4.03 -8.86 4.33
C ILE A 25 3.37 -7.67 3.65
N ASN A 26 2.83 -6.77 4.46
CA ASN A 26 2.32 -5.48 4.02
C ASN A 26 3.27 -4.36 4.44
N THR A 27 3.40 -3.35 3.58
CA THR A 27 4.02 -2.08 3.89
C THR A 27 2.93 -1.05 4.18
N SER A 28 2.92 -0.54 5.42
CA SER A 28 1.94 0.46 5.87
C SER A 28 2.57 1.84 5.97
N PHE A 29 1.78 2.86 5.67
CA PHE A 29 2.07 4.27 5.82
C PHE A 29 0.89 4.94 6.51
N VAL A 30 1.17 5.75 7.54
CA VAL A 30 0.15 6.52 8.27
C VAL A 30 0.58 7.98 8.32
N ALA A 31 -0.29 8.88 7.91
CA ALA A 31 -0.08 10.32 8.01
C ALA A 31 -1.21 10.98 8.78
N PHE A 32 -0.87 11.97 9.60
CA PHE A 32 -1.80 12.72 10.43
C PHE A 32 -1.71 14.19 10.05
N TYR A 33 -2.87 14.80 9.78
CA TYR A 33 -2.98 16.20 9.38
C TYR A 33 -3.86 16.94 10.38
N LYS A 34 -3.33 18.00 10.97
CA LYS A 34 -4.09 18.90 11.86
C LYS A 34 -4.93 19.85 11.02
N ASN A 35 -6.17 20.11 11.43
CA ASN A 35 -6.89 21.26 10.88
C ASN A 35 -6.51 22.51 11.68
N ASN A 36 -5.98 23.52 11.00
CA ASN A 36 -5.53 24.77 11.63
C ASN A 36 -6.47 25.95 11.35
N THR A 37 -7.51 25.77 10.54
CA THR A 37 -8.42 26.87 10.23
C THR A 37 -9.43 27.07 11.35
N SER A 38 -9.39 28.24 11.99
CA SER A 38 -10.41 28.71 12.94
C SER A 38 -11.80 28.80 12.31
N ASP A 39 -11.85 28.92 10.99
CA ASP A 39 -13.06 29.31 10.25
C ASP A 39 -13.84 28.10 9.73
N GLY A 40 -13.42 26.88 10.09
CA GLY A 40 -14.06 25.65 9.66
C GLY A 40 -13.91 25.34 8.16
N GLU A 41 -12.97 26.00 7.46
CA GLU A 41 -12.63 25.61 6.09
C GLU A 41 -12.24 24.13 6.07
N ASP A 42 -12.99 23.38 5.30
CA ASP A 42 -12.91 21.94 5.33
C ASP A 42 -11.57 21.47 4.75
N PHE A 43 -11.05 20.35 5.27
CA PHE A 43 -10.11 19.55 4.48
C PHE A 43 -10.72 19.30 3.10
N ALA A 44 -9.89 18.96 2.11
CA ALA A 44 -10.40 18.58 0.78
C ALA A 44 -11.66 17.70 0.93
N SER A 45 -12.74 18.05 0.22
CA SER A 45 -14.01 17.34 0.37
C SER A 45 -13.83 15.85 0.09
N ASP A 46 -14.72 15.03 0.63
CA ASP A 46 -14.65 13.58 0.45
C ASP A 46 -14.67 13.20 -1.05
N ASP A 47 -15.39 13.97 -1.85
CA ASP A 47 -15.38 13.86 -3.32
C ASP A 47 -14.00 14.14 -3.92
N ILE A 48 -13.30 15.19 -3.48
CA ILE A 48 -11.96 15.52 -3.96
C ILE A 48 -10.97 14.42 -3.56
N ILE A 49 -11.01 13.98 -2.30
CA ILE A 49 -10.12 12.94 -1.78
C ILE A 49 -10.33 11.64 -2.56
N THR A 50 -11.58 11.24 -2.75
CA THR A 50 -11.98 10.03 -3.49
C THR A 50 -11.59 10.13 -4.97
N ALA A 51 -11.94 11.23 -5.64
CA ALA A 51 -11.60 11.43 -7.05
C ALA A 51 -10.09 11.43 -7.29
N ALA A 52 -9.32 12.07 -6.40
CA ALA A 52 -7.87 12.06 -6.46
C ALA A 52 -7.27 10.66 -6.24
N PHE A 53 -7.88 9.85 -5.36
CA PHE A 53 -7.44 8.47 -5.13
C PHE A 53 -7.55 7.66 -6.43
N TYR A 54 -8.70 7.73 -7.12
CA TYR A 54 -8.87 7.01 -8.37
C TYR A 54 -8.03 7.56 -9.52
N LYS A 55 -7.80 8.88 -9.58
CA LYS A 55 -6.83 9.47 -10.53
C LYS A 55 -5.41 8.95 -10.26
N ALA A 56 -5.01 8.81 -9.00
CA ALA A 56 -3.72 8.23 -8.65
C ALA A 56 -3.65 6.75 -9.06
N LEU A 57 -4.69 5.97 -8.77
CA LEU A 57 -4.75 4.53 -9.09
C LEU A 57 -4.55 4.22 -10.58
N VAL A 58 -4.92 5.13 -11.49
CA VAL A 58 -4.63 5.01 -12.93
C VAL A 58 -3.15 4.77 -13.21
N HIS A 59 -2.26 5.37 -12.42
CA HIS A 59 -0.80 5.20 -12.56
C HIS A 59 -0.28 3.92 -11.92
N PHE A 60 -1.05 3.32 -11.01
CA PHE A 60 -0.66 2.13 -10.25
C PHE A 60 -1.66 0.98 -10.47
N PRO A 61 -1.94 0.57 -11.72
CA PRO A 61 -2.97 -0.43 -12.01
C PRO A 61 -2.68 -1.79 -11.34
N ILE A 62 -1.40 -2.08 -11.05
CA ILE A 62 -0.97 -3.27 -10.30
C ILE A 62 -1.63 -3.39 -8.92
N MET A 63 -2.03 -2.29 -8.28
CA MET A 63 -2.72 -2.29 -6.98
C MET A 63 -4.16 -2.81 -7.07
N ALA A 64 -4.73 -2.89 -8.28
CA ALA A 64 -6.07 -3.41 -8.54
C ALA A 64 -6.06 -4.83 -9.14
N GLY A 65 -4.91 -5.52 -9.06
CA GLY A 65 -4.73 -6.87 -9.60
C GLY A 65 -4.94 -7.97 -8.56
N GLU A 66 -5.02 -9.21 -9.05
CA GLU A 66 -5.09 -10.43 -8.26
C GLU A 66 -3.69 -11.08 -8.21
N LEU A 67 -3.22 -11.47 -7.03
CA LEU A 67 -1.99 -12.25 -6.89
C LEU A 67 -2.28 -13.71 -7.25
N VAL A 68 -1.69 -14.18 -8.34
CA VAL A 68 -1.92 -15.52 -8.88
C VAL A 68 -0.62 -16.33 -8.83
N GLN A 69 -0.71 -17.57 -8.36
CA GLN A 69 0.38 -18.53 -8.48
C GLN A 69 0.26 -19.27 -9.83
N ARG A 70 1.33 -19.23 -10.61
CA ARG A 70 1.45 -19.90 -11.91
C ARG A 70 1.69 -21.39 -11.72
N ASN A 71 1.49 -22.15 -12.79
CA ASN A 71 1.76 -23.61 -12.81
C ASN A 71 3.21 -23.97 -12.52
N ASP A 72 4.17 -23.07 -12.73
CA ASP A 72 5.59 -23.26 -12.39
C ASP A 72 5.93 -22.85 -10.95
N GLY A 73 4.92 -22.59 -10.12
CA GLY A 73 5.05 -22.20 -8.72
C GLY A 73 5.40 -20.72 -8.50
N ARG A 74 5.72 -19.95 -9.56
CA ARG A 74 6.03 -18.51 -9.46
C ARG A 74 4.77 -17.68 -9.37
N PHE A 75 4.88 -16.45 -8.86
CA PHE A 75 3.76 -15.53 -8.77
C PHE A 75 3.70 -14.54 -9.94
N GLU A 76 2.50 -14.04 -10.21
CA GLU A 76 2.21 -12.88 -11.03
C GLU A 76 1.04 -12.08 -10.46
N ILE A 77 0.96 -10.81 -10.80
CA ILE A 77 -0.23 -9.99 -10.52
C ILE A 77 -0.99 -9.80 -11.82
N VAL A 78 -2.23 -10.28 -11.85
CA VAL A 78 -3.12 -10.18 -13.01
C VAL A 78 -4.10 -9.05 -12.78
N VAL A 79 -4.01 -7.99 -13.58
CA VAL A 79 -5.02 -6.95 -13.64
C VAL A 79 -6.00 -7.35 -14.73
N ASP A 80 -7.20 -7.77 -14.33
CA ASP A 80 -8.26 -8.16 -15.27
C ASP A 80 -9.38 -7.12 -15.27
N LYS A 81 -9.53 -6.36 -16.36
CA LYS A 81 -10.46 -5.22 -16.45
C LYS A 81 -11.93 -5.58 -16.11
N PRO A 82 -12.50 -6.72 -16.57
CA PRO A 82 -13.86 -7.11 -16.21
C PRO A 82 -14.00 -7.60 -14.76
N LYS A 83 -12.89 -7.96 -14.11
CA LYS A 83 -12.85 -8.56 -12.76
C LYS A 83 -11.72 -7.94 -11.93
N LEU A 84 -11.75 -6.62 -11.76
CA LEU A 84 -10.75 -5.91 -10.99
C LEU A 84 -10.83 -6.27 -9.50
N ASN A 85 -9.68 -6.60 -8.91
CA ASN A 85 -9.53 -6.72 -7.45
C ASN A 85 -9.30 -5.32 -6.87
N MET A 86 -10.35 -4.52 -6.81
CA MET A 86 -10.25 -3.11 -6.42
C MET A 86 -9.62 -2.96 -5.03
N PRO A 87 -8.77 -1.94 -4.80
CA PRO A 87 -8.29 -1.61 -3.48
C PRO A 87 -9.44 -1.45 -2.49
N ASN A 88 -9.23 -1.86 -1.24
CA ASN A 88 -10.17 -1.58 -0.17
C ASN A 88 -10.01 -0.10 0.27
N TYR A 89 -10.73 0.77 -0.44
CA TYR A 89 -10.78 2.20 -0.15
C TYR A 89 -12.01 2.52 0.70
N ARG A 90 -11.81 3.28 1.78
CA ARG A 90 -12.93 3.79 2.58
C ARG A 90 -12.62 5.14 3.23
N MET A 91 -13.69 5.86 3.53
CA MET A 91 -13.65 7.06 4.35
C MET A 91 -14.54 6.88 5.57
N SER A 92 -14.15 7.46 6.70
CA SER A 92 -14.99 7.49 7.90
C SER A 92 -14.74 8.77 8.70
N ILE A 93 -15.64 9.04 9.63
CA ILE A 93 -15.52 10.11 10.63
C ILE A 93 -15.54 9.44 11.99
N THR A 94 -14.74 9.93 12.94
CA THR A 94 -14.80 9.50 14.34
C THR A 94 -15.36 10.60 15.23
N ASP A 95 -16.36 10.26 16.05
CA ASP A 95 -16.98 11.17 17.03
C ASP A 95 -16.35 11.08 18.43
N ASP A 96 -15.31 10.26 18.57
CA ASP A 96 -14.69 9.91 19.86
C ASP A 96 -13.31 10.54 20.05
N VAL A 97 -12.60 10.86 18.95
CA VAL A 97 -11.19 11.23 19.00
C VAL A 97 -10.97 12.57 18.28
N HIS A 98 -10.43 13.55 19.00
CA HIS A 98 -9.88 14.77 18.40
C HIS A 98 -8.42 14.57 17.99
N PHE A 99 -7.92 15.40 17.07
CA PHE A 99 -6.51 15.36 16.65
C PHE A 99 -5.53 15.64 17.81
N GLY A 100 -5.86 16.61 18.68
CA GLY A 100 -4.98 17.06 19.78
C GLY A 100 -4.48 15.92 20.69
N PRO A 101 -5.36 15.07 21.24
CA PRO A 101 -4.97 13.88 21.99
C PRO A 101 -4.00 12.94 21.25
N VAL A 102 -4.19 12.72 19.95
CA VAL A 102 -3.29 11.89 19.12
C VAL A 102 -1.91 12.52 19.01
N GLN A 103 -1.86 13.84 18.80
CA GLN A 103 -0.62 14.60 18.75
C GLN A 103 0.11 14.58 20.11
N SER A 104 -0.60 14.81 21.22
CA SER A 104 -0.04 14.74 22.58
C SER A 104 0.52 13.36 22.92
N ALA A 105 -0.10 12.30 22.39
CA ALA A 105 0.37 10.92 22.50
C ALA A 105 1.49 10.56 21.50
N LYS A 106 2.09 11.57 20.84
CA LYS A 106 3.16 11.42 19.83
C LYS A 106 2.79 10.43 18.72
N PHE A 107 1.52 10.44 18.31
CA PHE A 107 0.97 9.57 17.26
C PHE A 107 1.11 8.07 17.55
N SER A 108 1.16 7.67 18.83
CA SER A 108 1.25 6.25 19.20
C SER A 108 0.00 5.46 18.76
N PRO A 109 0.14 4.20 18.28
CA PRO A 109 -1.00 3.40 17.82
C PRO A 109 -2.20 3.28 18.77
N PRO A 110 -2.02 3.18 20.11
CA PRO A 110 -3.15 3.14 21.03
C PRO A 110 -4.02 4.40 21.03
N ALA A 111 -3.50 5.54 20.58
CA ALA A 111 -4.24 6.80 20.48
C ALA A 111 -4.96 6.98 19.13
N TRP A 112 -4.76 6.08 18.17
CA TRP A 112 -5.39 6.20 16.85
C TRP A 112 -6.91 5.99 16.92
N PRO A 113 -7.68 6.60 16.00
CA PRO A 113 -9.09 6.25 15.82
C PRO A 113 -9.28 4.74 15.66
N LYS A 114 -10.30 4.19 16.31
CA LYS A 114 -10.62 2.76 16.20
C LYS A 114 -10.84 2.38 14.74
N GLY A 115 -10.16 1.32 14.30
CA GLY A 115 -10.27 0.85 12.93
C GLY A 115 -9.55 1.71 11.88
N LEU A 116 -8.69 2.66 12.27
CA LEU A 116 -7.83 3.38 11.31
C LEU A 116 -7.03 2.38 10.46
N ALA A 117 -6.28 1.49 11.11
CA ALA A 117 -5.53 0.44 10.44
C ALA A 117 -6.48 -0.68 9.97
N THR A 118 -6.70 -0.74 8.66
CA THR A 118 -7.66 -1.69 8.05
C THR A 118 -7.03 -3.01 7.64
N ALA A 119 -5.70 -3.08 7.70
CA ALA A 119 -4.89 -4.25 7.37
C ALA A 119 -3.70 -4.30 8.35
N GLY A 120 -3.27 -5.52 8.66
CA GLY A 120 -2.13 -5.77 9.53
C GLY A 120 -0.79 -5.75 8.77
N ALA A 121 0.29 -6.10 9.48
CA ALA A 121 1.61 -6.29 8.88
C ALA A 121 1.70 -7.52 7.98
N ILE A 122 0.79 -8.49 8.15
CA ILE A 122 0.70 -9.70 7.33
C ILE A 122 -0.44 -9.56 6.33
N ALA A 123 -0.18 -9.90 5.08
CA ALA A 123 -1.13 -9.93 3.99
C ALA A 123 -2.05 -11.14 4.16
N VAL A 124 -3.35 -10.94 4.36
CA VAL A 124 -4.30 -12.05 4.56
C VAL A 124 -5.49 -11.84 3.65
N ALA A 125 -5.96 -12.93 3.03
CA ALA A 125 -7.18 -12.88 2.25
C ALA A 125 -8.37 -12.47 3.13
N ASN A 126 -9.26 -11.67 2.59
CA ASN A 126 -10.49 -11.31 3.27
C ASN A 126 -11.31 -12.60 3.50
N PRO A 127 -11.75 -12.90 4.75
CA PRO A 127 -12.42 -14.17 5.06
C PRO A 127 -13.74 -14.39 4.32
N GLN A 128 -14.45 -13.32 3.93
CA GLN A 128 -15.74 -13.43 3.25
C GLN A 128 -15.60 -13.67 1.74
N SER A 129 -14.68 -12.96 1.09
CA SER A 129 -14.46 -13.03 -0.37
C SER A 129 -13.38 -14.02 -0.77
N ASN A 130 -12.55 -14.47 0.18
CA ASN A 130 -11.32 -15.22 -0.05
C ASN A 130 -10.36 -14.51 -1.03
N GLN A 131 -10.46 -13.18 -1.14
CA GLN A 131 -9.59 -12.37 -1.99
C GLN A 131 -8.55 -11.64 -1.16
N LEU A 132 -7.29 -11.69 -1.60
CA LEU A 132 -6.23 -10.85 -1.07
C LEU A 132 -6.28 -9.50 -1.79
N HIS A 133 -6.71 -8.45 -1.09
CA HIS A 133 -6.58 -7.08 -1.61
C HIS A 133 -5.12 -6.64 -1.52
N LEU A 134 -4.57 -6.19 -2.65
CA LEU A 134 -3.18 -5.75 -2.72
C LEU A 134 -2.94 -4.36 -2.14
N MET A 135 -4.02 -3.63 -1.87
CA MET A 135 -3.98 -2.30 -1.30
C MET A 135 -5.21 -2.04 -0.42
N HIS A 136 -4.97 -1.40 0.72
CA HIS A 136 -5.99 -0.77 1.53
C HIS A 136 -5.68 0.72 1.69
N ALA A 137 -6.71 1.55 1.63
CA ALA A 137 -6.61 2.97 1.89
C ALA A 137 -7.80 3.42 2.75
N HIS A 138 -7.51 4.10 3.86
CA HIS A 138 -8.52 4.59 4.78
C HIS A 138 -8.23 6.01 5.19
N VAL A 139 -9.21 6.89 4.99
CA VAL A 139 -9.16 8.26 5.50
C VAL A 139 -10.15 8.38 6.65
N VAL A 140 -9.68 8.82 7.81
CA VAL A 140 -10.51 9.06 8.99
C VAL A 140 -10.46 10.55 9.32
N ARG A 141 -11.61 11.23 9.29
CA ARG A 141 -11.73 12.59 9.83
C ARG A 141 -11.91 12.52 11.34
N PHE A 142 -11.13 13.33 12.06
CA PHE A 142 -11.24 13.44 13.51
C PHE A 142 -12.47 14.24 13.92
N LYS A 143 -12.89 14.08 15.17
CA LYS A 143 -14.03 14.76 15.78
C LYS A 143 -13.95 16.26 15.56
N GLU A 144 -15.11 16.85 15.26
CA GLU A 144 -15.29 18.29 15.02
C GLU A 144 -14.32 18.83 13.95
N ASN A 145 -13.98 17.99 12.97
CA ASN A 145 -13.05 18.31 11.89
C ASN A 145 -11.68 18.80 12.38
N SER A 146 -11.26 18.38 13.58
CA SER A 146 -9.99 18.81 14.21
C SER A 146 -8.74 18.30 13.47
N GLY A 147 -8.89 17.36 12.54
CA GLY A 147 -7.81 16.80 11.74
C GLY A 147 -8.29 15.70 10.79
N ALA A 148 -7.35 15.07 10.09
CA ALA A 148 -7.56 13.81 9.37
C ALA A 148 -6.37 12.85 9.54
N ALA A 149 -6.63 11.54 9.50
CA ALA A 149 -5.63 10.48 9.43
C ALA A 149 -5.77 9.71 8.11
N PHE A 150 -4.65 9.48 7.44
CA PHE A 150 -4.57 8.71 6.21
C PHE A 150 -3.78 7.44 6.49
N PHE A 151 -4.40 6.28 6.29
CA PHE A 151 -3.76 4.98 6.34
C PHE A 151 -3.69 4.42 4.92
N VAL A 152 -2.49 4.07 4.46
CA VAL A 152 -2.26 3.36 3.20
C VAL A 152 -1.45 2.11 3.51
N ASN A 153 -1.93 0.97 3.07
CA ASN A 153 -1.26 -0.31 3.23
C ASN A 153 -1.23 -0.99 1.87
N ILE A 154 -0.05 -1.45 1.46
CA ILE A 154 0.14 -2.19 0.22
C ILE A 154 0.79 -3.53 0.55
N THR A 155 0.37 -4.60 -0.11
CA THR A 155 1.11 -5.86 -0.04
C THR A 155 2.47 -5.66 -0.69
N HIS A 156 3.55 -6.09 -0.03
CA HIS A 156 4.91 -5.82 -0.46
C HIS A 156 5.26 -6.47 -1.82
N VAL A 157 4.44 -7.43 -2.26
CA VAL A 157 4.49 -8.00 -3.62
C VAL A 157 4.25 -6.95 -4.73
N VAL A 158 3.49 -5.90 -4.43
CA VAL A 158 3.23 -4.78 -5.34
C VAL A 158 4.45 -3.88 -5.49
N GLY A 159 5.12 -3.61 -4.37
CA GLY A 159 6.30 -2.75 -4.30
C GLY A 159 6.72 -2.50 -2.85
N ASP A 160 7.86 -1.85 -2.70
CA ASP A 160 8.45 -1.49 -1.42
C ASP A 160 7.87 -0.16 -0.86
N ALA A 161 8.50 0.35 0.21
CA ALA A 161 8.16 1.65 0.78
C ALA A 161 8.26 2.81 -0.21
N SER A 162 9.14 2.72 -1.21
CA SER A 162 9.28 3.73 -2.27
C SER A 162 8.04 3.77 -3.16
N CYS A 163 7.49 2.59 -3.52
CA CYS A 163 6.23 2.48 -4.24
C CYS A 163 5.06 3.09 -3.45
N CYS A 164 4.96 2.78 -2.16
CA CYS A 164 3.93 3.35 -1.28
C CYS A 164 4.02 4.89 -1.23
N ARG A 165 5.23 5.44 -1.02
CA ARG A 165 5.47 6.88 -1.00
C ARG A 165 5.12 7.54 -2.34
N ALA A 166 5.50 6.93 -3.45
CA ALA A 166 5.18 7.43 -4.79
C ALA A 166 3.66 7.51 -5.01
N PHE A 167 2.91 6.49 -4.58
CA PHE A 167 1.45 6.51 -4.65
C PHE A 167 0.86 7.66 -3.83
N VAL A 168 1.25 7.79 -2.57
CA VAL A 168 0.77 8.86 -1.68
C VAL A 168 1.10 10.24 -2.25
N GLN A 169 2.28 10.41 -2.84
CA GLN A 169 2.68 11.66 -3.48
C GLN A 169 1.81 11.99 -4.71
N VAL A 170 1.54 11.01 -5.58
CA VAL A 170 0.63 11.19 -6.73
C VAL A 170 -0.79 11.51 -6.26
N TRP A 171 -1.28 10.81 -5.24
CA TRP A 171 -2.60 11.06 -4.66
C TRP A 171 -2.69 12.50 -4.11
N ALA A 172 -1.69 12.94 -3.34
CA ALA A 172 -1.62 14.31 -2.84
C ALA A 172 -1.53 15.35 -3.96
N ASN A 173 -0.79 15.08 -5.05
CA ASN A 173 -0.73 15.96 -6.21
C ASN A 173 -2.10 16.11 -6.88
N TYR A 174 -2.87 15.03 -7.04
CA TYR A 174 -4.22 15.10 -7.60
C TYR A 174 -5.23 15.75 -6.66
N MET A 175 -5.09 15.59 -5.35
CA MET A 175 -5.92 16.33 -4.39
C MET A 175 -5.69 17.83 -4.53
N ARG A 176 -4.42 18.26 -4.65
CA ARG A 176 -4.08 19.66 -4.94
C ARG A 176 -4.65 20.11 -6.29
N GLU A 177 -4.46 19.33 -7.35
CA GLU A 177 -5.01 19.68 -8.68
C GLU A 177 -6.51 19.92 -8.64
N LEU A 178 -7.26 19.04 -7.99
CA LEU A 178 -8.71 19.16 -7.89
C LEU A 178 -9.15 20.29 -6.96
N LYS A 179 -8.41 20.57 -5.87
CA LYS A 179 -8.76 21.64 -4.92
C LYS A 179 -8.42 23.04 -5.42
N ILE A 180 -7.25 23.24 -6.03
CA ILE A 180 -6.74 24.57 -6.42
C ILE A 180 -6.64 24.77 -7.94
N GLY A 181 -6.98 23.77 -8.76
CA GLY A 181 -6.92 23.86 -10.23
C GLY A 181 -5.51 23.81 -10.83
N ARG A 182 -4.46 23.58 -10.02
CA ARG A 182 -3.07 23.51 -10.49
C ARG A 182 -2.74 22.10 -10.99
N ALA A 183 -2.34 21.97 -12.24
CA ALA A 183 -1.97 20.67 -12.82
C ALA A 183 -1.03 19.86 -11.93
N ALA A 184 -1.35 18.58 -11.70
CA ALA A 184 -0.50 17.68 -10.95
C ALA A 184 0.86 17.50 -11.65
N VAL A 185 1.93 17.47 -10.85
CA VAL A 185 3.26 17.11 -11.36
C VAL A 185 3.21 15.67 -11.86
N LYS A 186 3.47 15.49 -13.15
CA LYS A 186 3.58 14.16 -13.77
C LYS A 186 4.88 13.52 -13.29
N LEU A 187 4.76 12.44 -12.54
CA LEU A 187 5.90 11.60 -12.16
C LEU A 187 6.08 10.53 -13.25
N PRO A 188 7.30 10.36 -13.79
CA PRO A 188 7.59 9.26 -14.71
C PRO A 188 7.65 7.96 -13.92
N LEU A 189 6.50 7.31 -13.74
CA LEU A 189 6.39 6.07 -13.00
C LEU A 189 6.53 4.88 -13.94
N LEU A 190 7.48 4.00 -13.63
CA LEU A 190 7.74 2.76 -14.37
C LEU A 190 7.62 1.57 -13.42
N PHE A 191 6.52 0.82 -13.52
CA PHE A 191 6.27 -0.40 -12.72
C PHE A 191 6.76 -1.68 -13.40
N GLY A 192 7.32 -1.57 -14.61
CA GLY A 192 7.83 -2.71 -15.35
C GLY A 192 9.09 -3.28 -14.69
N ARG A 193 8.97 -4.42 -14.00
CA ARG A 193 10.13 -5.17 -13.43
C ARG A 193 11.19 -5.51 -14.48
N ALA A 194 10.76 -5.73 -15.72
CA ALA A 194 11.66 -5.95 -16.86
C ALA A 194 12.48 -4.70 -17.23
N VAL A 195 11.99 -3.50 -16.93
CA VAL A 195 12.73 -2.25 -17.18
C VAL A 195 13.88 -2.12 -16.19
N PHE A 196 13.65 -2.46 -14.92
CA PHE A 196 14.72 -2.49 -13.92
C PHE A 196 15.89 -3.37 -14.38
N GLN A 197 15.61 -4.56 -14.92
CA GLN A 197 16.67 -5.44 -15.45
C GLN A 197 17.50 -4.80 -16.58
N LYS A 198 16.91 -3.92 -17.38
CA LYS A 198 17.61 -3.18 -18.44
C LYS A 198 18.40 -1.98 -17.91
N CYS A 199 18.01 -1.45 -16.75
CA CYS A 199 18.64 -0.30 -16.11
C CYS A 199 19.71 -0.69 -15.09
N ILE A 200 19.82 -1.96 -14.70
CA ILE A 200 20.91 -2.45 -13.86
C ILE A 200 22.22 -2.34 -14.68
N PRO A 201 23.24 -1.59 -14.20
CA PRO A 201 24.53 -1.53 -14.86
C PRO A 201 25.11 -2.92 -15.11
N SER A 202 25.80 -3.11 -16.24
CA SER A 202 26.52 -4.35 -16.51
C SER A 202 27.66 -4.58 -15.53
N GLU A 203 28.23 -3.49 -15.00
CA GLU A 203 29.22 -3.51 -13.93
C GLU A 203 28.54 -3.91 -12.61
N ARG A 204 28.97 -5.04 -12.05
CA ARG A 204 28.43 -5.59 -10.81
C ARG A 204 29.37 -5.24 -9.68
N MET A 205 28.91 -4.48 -8.70
CA MET A 205 29.59 -4.42 -7.41
C MET A 205 29.41 -5.78 -6.71
N PRO A 206 30.46 -6.35 -6.08
CA PRO A 206 30.30 -7.53 -5.25
C PRO A 206 29.21 -7.29 -4.21
N LEU A 207 28.34 -8.28 -4.01
CA LEU A 207 27.44 -8.27 -2.87
C LEU A 207 28.30 -8.37 -1.59
N ASP A 208 27.89 -7.69 -0.53
CA ASP A 208 28.45 -7.97 0.78
C ASP A 208 28.17 -9.44 1.18
N ASP A 209 28.98 -9.99 2.08
CA ASP A 209 28.91 -11.41 2.45
C ASP A 209 27.52 -11.83 2.94
N MET A 210 26.78 -10.92 3.59
CA MET A 210 25.44 -11.19 4.09
C MET A 210 24.43 -11.26 2.96
N ALA A 211 24.42 -10.28 2.06
CA ALA A 211 23.55 -10.24 0.89
C ALA A 211 23.86 -11.40 -0.06
N HIS A 212 25.15 -11.71 -0.26
CA HIS A 212 25.60 -12.86 -1.02
C HIS A 212 25.07 -14.15 -0.40
N ALA A 213 25.31 -14.39 0.89
CA ALA A 213 24.81 -15.58 1.58
C ALA A 213 23.29 -15.71 1.49
N PHE A 214 22.55 -14.60 1.68
CA PHE A 214 21.09 -14.60 1.61
C PHE A 214 20.55 -14.92 0.21
N LEU A 215 21.24 -14.46 -0.85
CA LEU A 215 20.78 -14.60 -2.23
C LEU A 215 21.28 -15.87 -2.93
N THR A 216 22.43 -16.43 -2.52
CA THR A 216 23.07 -17.54 -3.23
C THR A 216 23.10 -18.85 -2.48
N GLN A 217 23.01 -18.86 -1.15
CA GLN A 217 23.03 -20.12 -0.41
C GLN A 217 21.63 -20.79 -0.46
N PRO A 218 21.56 -22.08 -0.84
CA PRO A 218 20.31 -22.83 -0.77
C PRO A 218 19.77 -22.76 0.65
N ASN A 219 18.54 -22.27 0.78
CA ASN A 219 17.84 -22.24 2.05
C ASN A 219 16.60 -23.13 1.93
N PRO A 220 16.68 -24.40 2.35
CA PRO A 220 15.57 -25.35 2.21
C PRO A 220 14.27 -24.86 2.85
N LYS A 221 14.36 -24.02 3.89
CA LYS A 221 13.19 -23.39 4.50
C LYS A 221 12.61 -22.34 3.56
N ALA A 222 13.42 -21.45 3.01
CA ALA A 222 12.97 -20.45 2.03
C ALA A 222 12.40 -21.11 0.77
N GLU A 223 13.01 -22.18 0.27
CA GLU A 223 12.48 -22.96 -0.87
C GLU A 223 11.13 -23.60 -0.53
N LYS A 224 10.99 -24.17 0.67
CA LYS A 224 9.69 -24.69 1.13
C LYS A 224 8.65 -23.58 1.20
N PHE A 225 9.01 -22.41 1.74
CA PHE A 225 8.13 -21.23 1.79
C PHE A 225 7.74 -20.73 0.39
N ALA A 226 8.66 -20.73 -0.56
CA ALA A 226 8.41 -20.30 -1.93
C ALA A 226 7.43 -21.21 -2.70
N ARG A 227 7.24 -22.46 -2.24
CA ARG A 227 6.27 -23.40 -2.80
C ARG A 227 4.87 -23.28 -2.18
N LEU A 228 4.72 -22.56 -1.08
CA LEU A 228 3.43 -22.35 -0.44
C LEU A 228 2.62 -21.30 -1.19
N SER A 229 1.30 -21.38 -1.08
CA SER A 229 0.45 -20.26 -1.47
C SER A 229 0.75 -19.04 -0.59
N SER A 230 0.47 -17.83 -1.09
CA SER A 230 0.64 -16.61 -0.29
C SER A 230 -0.17 -16.67 1.03
N ASN A 231 -1.37 -17.25 0.99
CA ASN A 231 -2.20 -17.42 2.18
C ASN A 231 -1.59 -18.41 3.18
N ASP A 232 -1.08 -19.56 2.72
CA ASP A 232 -0.42 -20.54 3.60
C ASP A 232 0.83 -19.97 4.26
N CYS A 233 1.62 -19.22 3.49
CA CYS A 233 2.79 -18.52 3.99
C CYS A 233 2.40 -17.53 5.10
N SER A 234 1.37 -16.72 4.85
CA SER A 234 0.85 -15.73 5.79
C SER A 234 0.34 -16.38 7.08
N MET A 235 -0.40 -17.49 6.97
CA MET A 235 -0.89 -18.24 8.14
C MET A 235 0.24 -18.88 8.95
N LEU A 236 1.31 -19.37 8.29
CA LEU A 236 2.49 -19.87 9.00
C LEU A 236 3.24 -18.77 9.74
N VAL A 237 3.37 -17.58 9.14
CA VAL A 237 4.02 -16.43 9.77
C VAL A 237 3.19 -15.93 10.95
N LEU A 238 1.88 -15.79 10.81
CA LEU A 238 0.98 -15.41 11.91
C LEU A 238 1.08 -16.36 13.10
N LYS A 239 1.08 -17.68 12.86
CA LYS A 239 1.26 -18.68 13.92
C LYS A 239 2.58 -18.51 14.69
N ARG A 240 3.60 -17.95 14.06
CA ARG A 240 4.94 -17.76 14.65
C ARG A 240 5.14 -16.39 15.30
N TYR A 241 4.41 -15.37 14.86
CA TYR A 241 4.67 -13.95 15.18
C TYR A 241 3.50 -13.23 15.85
N ASN A 242 2.79 -13.87 16.78
CA ASN A 242 1.76 -13.26 17.63
C ASN A 242 2.25 -12.08 18.53
N SER A 243 3.30 -11.34 18.17
CA SER A 243 3.90 -10.26 18.96
C SER A 243 4.53 -9.06 18.21
N ILE A 244 4.41 -8.92 16.88
CA ILE A 244 5.08 -7.79 16.17
C ILE A 244 4.29 -6.47 16.24
N VAL A 245 5.01 -5.41 16.61
CA VAL A 245 4.60 -4.02 16.81
C VAL A 245 4.63 -3.22 15.50
N THR A 246 3.58 -2.44 15.23
CA THR A 246 3.51 -1.46 14.13
C THR A 246 4.43 -0.27 14.40
N VAL A 247 5.35 0.05 13.47
CA VAL A 247 6.20 1.26 13.55
C VAL A 247 5.47 2.43 12.90
N ALA A 248 5.14 3.46 13.68
CA ALA A 248 4.61 4.72 13.18
C ALA A 248 5.76 5.69 12.89
N VAL A 249 5.82 6.26 11.69
CA VAL A 249 6.76 7.35 11.35
C VAL A 249 5.97 8.65 11.33
N GLY A 250 6.12 9.47 12.36
CA GLY A 250 5.57 10.84 12.37
C GLY A 250 6.50 11.80 11.66
N TYR A 251 5.99 12.56 10.69
CA TYR A 251 6.67 13.72 10.12
C TYR A 251 6.12 14.98 10.81
N SER A 252 6.98 15.75 11.47
CA SER A 252 6.68 17.12 11.85
C SER A 252 7.13 18.03 10.71
N GLU A 253 6.19 18.76 10.10
CA GLU A 253 6.51 19.97 9.34
C GLU A 253 6.79 21.14 10.29
#